data_AF-A0A1H3UL85-F1
#
_entry.id   AF-A0A1H3UL85-F1
#
_cell.length_a   1.000
_cell.length_b   1.000
_cell.length_c   1.000
_cell.angle_alpha   90.00
_cell.angle_beta   90.00
_cell.angle_gamma   90.00
#
_symmetry.space_group_name_H-M   'P 1'
#
loop_
_entity.id
_entity.type
_entity.pdbx_description
1 polymer ?
#
loop_
_entity_poly.entity_id
_entity_poly.type
_entity_poly.pdbx_seq_one_letter_code
_entity_poly.pdbx_strand_id
1 'polypeptide(L)'
;MATLSIAFHCGQLIGQILGRRYHYDSLGQLVAIEQAGAPGQAAQLLRYGYDSAGRLRAATDSQDPQTTTRWQIDPAGNRLPALGAPGAPGQTNTQDSWAAQVHAHWRHTDFNLMGLAHLAGQRQGPVQRWEDNRIGFSEDRVWRYDPCGNRIAQMHADHSQQQLHYDGA
;
A
#
# COMPACT_ATOMS: atom_id res chain seq x y z
N MET A 1 2.18 18.87 -26.64
CA MET A 1 3.00 17.66 -26.89
C MET A 1 4.19 17.75 -25.96
N ALA A 2 4.27 16.91 -24.93
CA ALA A 2 5.36 16.95 -23.94
C ALA A 2 6.37 15.86 -24.25
N THR A 3 7.63 16.26 -24.44
CA THR A 3 8.77 15.38 -24.72
C THR A 3 9.54 15.16 -23.42
N LEU A 4 9.50 13.94 -22.90
CA LEU A 4 10.35 13.49 -21.80
C LEU A 4 11.69 13.03 -22.41
N SER A 5 12.76 13.81 -22.26
CA SER A 5 14.10 13.38 -22.68
C SER A 5 14.78 12.60 -21.55
N ILE A 6 14.69 11.28 -21.59
CA ILE A 6 15.57 10.39 -20.82
C ILE A 6 16.63 9.87 -21.77
N ALA A 7 17.89 10.22 -21.54
CA ALA A 7 19.01 9.68 -22.30
C ALA A 7 19.30 8.24 -21.85
N PHE A 8 18.66 7.27 -22.50
CA PHE A 8 19.04 5.86 -22.42
C PHE A 8 20.05 5.56 -23.54
N HIS A 9 21.16 4.92 -23.17
CA HIS A 9 22.13 4.39 -24.14
C HIS A 9 21.44 3.36 -25.04
N CYS A 10 21.71 3.48 -26.34
CA CYS A 10 21.01 2.82 -27.45
C CYS A 10 20.92 1.29 -27.32
N GLY A 11 19.71 0.80 -27.14
CA GLY A 11 19.29 -0.58 -27.36
C GLY A 11 17.77 -0.59 -27.48
N GLN A 12 17.23 -0.97 -28.65
CA GLN A 12 15.80 -0.88 -28.94
C GLN A 12 14.93 -1.58 -27.89
N LEU A 13 14.14 -0.81 -27.16
CA LEU A 13 12.91 -1.29 -26.55
C LEU A 13 11.76 -0.69 -27.37
N ILE A 14 11.23 -1.49 -28.30
CA ILE A 14 9.92 -1.23 -28.90
C ILE A 14 8.95 -1.16 -27.72
N GLY A 15 8.60 0.06 -27.31
CA GLY A 15 7.72 0.32 -26.19
C GLY A 15 6.35 -0.25 -26.48
N GLN A 16 6.07 -1.45 -25.96
CA GLN A 16 4.71 -1.95 -25.95
C GLN A 16 3.91 -1.08 -24.98
N ILE A 17 3.05 -0.22 -25.51
CA ILE A 17 2.01 0.42 -24.71
C ILE A 17 1.02 -0.69 -24.37
N LEU A 18 1.25 -1.37 -23.24
CA LEU A 18 0.31 -2.36 -22.71
C LEU A 18 -0.96 -1.61 -22.27
N GLY A 19 -1.98 -1.58 -23.13
CA GLY A 19 -3.23 -0.89 -22.86
C GLY A 19 -3.89 -1.42 -21.58
N ARG A 20 -4.31 -0.50 -20.69
CA ARG A 20 -5.07 -0.80 -19.47
C ARG A 20 -6.49 -0.26 -19.61
N ARG A 21 -7.49 -1.04 -19.22
CA ARG A 21 -8.88 -0.58 -19.08
C ARG A 21 -9.32 -0.74 -17.63
N TYR A 22 -9.98 0.28 -17.11
CA TYR A 22 -10.46 0.33 -15.73
C TYR A 22 -11.98 0.25 -15.73
N HIS A 23 -12.52 -0.61 -14.87
CA HIS A 23 -13.96 -0.84 -14.75
C HIS A 23 -14.42 -0.42 -13.37
N TYR A 24 -15.47 0.38 -13.33
CA TYR A 24 -16.04 0.90 -12.09
C TYR A 24 -17.49 0.44 -11.94
N ASP A 25 -17.93 0.24 -10.71
CA ASP A 25 -19.35 0.06 -10.40
C ASP A 25 -20.09 1.41 -10.35
N SER A 26 -21.40 1.37 -10.08
CA SER A 26 -22.26 2.56 -9.94
C SER A 26 -21.89 3.47 -8.77
N LEU A 27 -21.10 2.99 -7.81
CA LEU A 27 -20.60 3.76 -6.67
C LEU A 27 -19.21 4.35 -6.96
N GLY A 28 -18.66 4.12 -8.15
CA GLY A 28 -17.33 4.57 -8.55
C GLY A 28 -16.18 3.72 -7.99
N GLN A 29 -16.47 2.52 -7.48
CA GLN A 29 -15.44 1.61 -6.94
C GLN A 29 -14.80 0.82 -8.09
N LEU A 30 -13.48 0.65 -8.06
CA LEU A 30 -12.73 -0.07 -9.10
C LEU A 30 -12.97 -1.58 -8.98
N VAL A 31 -13.78 -2.16 -9.86
CA VAL A 31 -14.14 -3.59 -9.81
C VAL A 31 -13.28 -4.47 -10.71
N ALA A 32 -12.64 -3.90 -11.73
CA ALA A 32 -11.68 -4.64 -12.54
C ALA A 32 -10.63 -3.78 -13.25
N ILE A 33 -9.48 -4.37 -13.52
CA ILE A 33 -8.46 -3.87 -14.45
C ILE A 33 -8.22 -4.93 -15.51
N GLU A 34 -8.40 -4.57 -16.78
CA GLU A 34 -7.96 -5.37 -17.92
C GLU A 34 -6.62 -4.84 -18.41
N GLN A 35 -5.62 -5.70 -18.42
CA GLN A 35 -4.30 -5.42 -18.96
C GLN A 35 -4.15 -6.22 -20.25
N ALA A 36 -3.98 -5.53 -21.38
CA ALA A 36 -3.67 -6.18 -22.64
C ALA A 36 -2.39 -7.02 -22.49
N GLY A 37 -2.44 -8.27 -22.94
CA GLY A 37 -1.25 -9.13 -23.04
C GLY A 37 -0.36 -8.69 -24.20
N ALA A 38 0.87 -9.21 -24.23
CA ALA A 38 1.71 -9.13 -25.42
C ALA A 38 1.00 -9.82 -26.62
N PRO A 39 1.37 -9.50 -27.88
CA PRO A 39 0.80 -10.18 -29.04
C PRO A 39 0.88 -11.71 -28.90
N GLY A 40 -0.27 -12.39 -28.99
CA GLY A 40 -0.37 -13.84 -28.80
C GLY A 40 -0.58 -14.32 -27.36
N GLN A 41 -0.61 -13.42 -26.38
CA GLN A 41 -0.99 -13.72 -25.00
C GLN A 41 -2.41 -13.21 -24.69
N ALA A 42 -3.11 -13.97 -23.85
CA ALA A 42 -4.41 -13.52 -23.32
C ALA A 42 -4.22 -12.27 -22.44
N ALA A 43 -5.22 -11.39 -22.44
CA ALA A 43 -5.27 -10.28 -21.50
C ALA A 43 -5.33 -10.79 -20.06
N GLN A 44 -4.65 -10.08 -19.16
CA GLN A 44 -4.77 -10.29 -17.72
C GLN A 44 -5.95 -9.47 -17.20
N LEU A 45 -6.74 -10.08 -16.31
CA LEU A 45 -7.91 -9.46 -15.71
C LEU A 45 -7.83 -9.57 -14.20
N LEU A 46 -7.64 -8.43 -13.56
CA LEU A 46 -7.68 -8.28 -12.10
C LEU A 46 -9.09 -7.90 -11.69
N ARG A 47 -9.69 -8.62 -10.75
CA ARG A 47 -11.02 -8.32 -10.20
C ARG A 47 -10.94 -7.99 -8.73
N TYR A 48 -11.76 -7.03 -8.30
CA TYR A 48 -11.82 -6.57 -6.91
C TYR A 48 -13.24 -6.68 -6.37
N GLY A 49 -13.35 -7.04 -5.09
CA GLY A 49 -14.61 -7.16 -4.38
C GLY A 49 -14.61 -6.36 -3.08
N TYR A 50 -15.72 -5.69 -2.81
CA TYR A 50 -15.90 -4.77 -1.68
C TYR A 50 -17.03 -5.23 -0.76
N ASP A 51 -17.01 -4.80 0.50
CA ASP A 51 -18.17 -4.92 1.40
C ASP A 51 -19.14 -3.74 1.27
N SER A 52 -20.24 -3.79 2.03
CA SER A 52 -21.27 -2.73 2.04
C SER A 52 -20.77 -1.38 2.53
N ALA A 53 -19.63 -1.34 3.24
CA ALA A 53 -18.97 -0.12 3.66
C ALA A 53 -17.92 0.37 2.64
N GLY A 54 -17.82 -0.28 1.46
CA GLY A 54 -16.87 0.08 0.41
C GLY A 54 -15.42 -0.34 0.68
N ARG A 55 -15.19 -1.29 1.60
CA ARG A 55 -13.84 -1.75 1.95
C ARG A 55 -13.47 -2.97 1.12
N LEU A 56 -12.25 -3.00 0.58
CA LEU A 56 -11.75 -4.08 -0.28
C LEU A 56 -11.60 -5.40 0.51
N ARG A 57 -12.36 -6.43 0.14
CA ARG A 57 -12.34 -7.77 0.77
C ARG A 57 -11.80 -8.89 -0.11
N ALA A 58 -11.70 -8.69 -1.42
CA ALA A 58 -11.17 -9.71 -2.31
C ALA A 58 -10.42 -9.11 -3.51
N ALA A 59 -9.38 -9.80 -3.94
CA ALA A 59 -8.73 -9.58 -5.23
C ALA A 59 -8.44 -10.92 -5.90
N THR A 60 -8.73 -11.02 -7.20
CA THR A 60 -8.48 -12.22 -8.00
C THR A 60 -7.74 -11.83 -9.26
N ASP A 61 -6.68 -12.55 -9.58
CA ASP A 61 -5.95 -12.43 -10.85
C ASP A 61 -6.39 -13.54 -11.80
N SER A 62 -6.74 -13.22 -13.05
CA SER A 62 -7.15 -14.23 -14.03
C SER A 62 -6.00 -15.12 -14.51
N GLN A 63 -4.74 -14.69 -14.35
CA GLN A 63 -3.57 -15.50 -14.71
C GLN A 63 -3.31 -16.58 -13.67
N ASP A 64 -3.76 -16.37 -12.43
CA ASP A 64 -3.77 -17.36 -11.38
C ASP A 64 -5.10 -17.30 -10.59
N PRO A 65 -6.21 -17.79 -11.18
CA PRO A 65 -7.53 -17.68 -10.56
C PRO A 65 -7.63 -18.42 -9.22
N GLN A 66 -6.72 -19.37 -8.99
CA GLN A 66 -6.65 -20.15 -7.75
C GLN A 66 -6.13 -19.30 -6.58
N THR A 67 -5.40 -18.22 -6.85
CA THR A 67 -4.92 -17.29 -5.82
C THR A 67 -5.83 -16.08 -5.66
N THR A 68 -7.11 -16.34 -5.33
CA THR A 68 -7.97 -15.26 -4.82
C THR A 68 -7.53 -14.89 -3.41
N THR A 69 -6.99 -13.68 -3.25
CA THR A 69 -6.66 -13.13 -1.94
C THR A 69 -7.93 -12.58 -1.30
N ARG A 70 -8.23 -13.00 -0.07
CA ARG A 70 -9.38 -12.52 0.70
C ARG A 70 -8.92 -11.89 2.01
N TRP A 71 -9.49 -10.74 2.33
CA TRP A 71 -9.19 -10.02 3.56
C TRP A 71 -10.40 -9.96 4.47
N GLN A 72 -10.21 -10.40 5.70
CA GLN A 72 -11.17 -10.17 6.77
C GLN A 72 -10.87 -8.83 7.42
N ILE A 73 -11.92 -8.09 7.76
CA ILE A 73 -11.82 -6.74 8.31
C ILE A 73 -12.80 -6.68 9.47
N ASP A 74 -12.34 -6.21 10.62
CA ASP A 74 -13.19 -5.99 11.78
C ASP A 74 -14.11 -4.76 11.58
N PRO A 75 -15.08 -4.49 12.48
CA PRO A 75 -15.93 -3.31 12.37
C PRO A 75 -15.18 -1.97 12.47
N ALA A 76 -14.02 -1.94 13.12
CA ALA A 76 -13.18 -0.75 13.25
C ALA A 76 -12.36 -0.46 11.98
N GLY A 77 -12.30 -1.40 11.03
CA GLY A 77 -11.57 -1.26 9.76
C GLY A 77 -10.20 -1.92 9.73
N ASN A 78 -9.80 -2.64 10.79
CA ASN A 78 -8.51 -3.33 10.83
C ASN A 78 -8.57 -4.62 10.02
N ARG A 79 -7.54 -4.88 9.20
CA ARG A 79 -7.39 -6.17 8.50
C ARG A 79 -6.96 -7.25 9.49
N LEU A 80 -7.67 -8.37 9.46
CA LEU A 80 -7.33 -9.55 10.25
C LEU A 80 -6.33 -10.43 9.48
N PRO A 81 -5.48 -11.20 10.19
CA PRO A 81 -4.58 -12.17 9.58
C PRO A 81 -5.34 -13.17 8.69
N ALA A 82 -4.66 -13.71 7.68
CA ALA A 82 -5.21 -14.79 6.88
C ALA A 82 -5.49 -16.02 7.76
N LEU A 83 -6.65 -16.64 7.57
CA LEU A 83 -7.01 -17.90 8.23
C LEU A 83 -5.96 -18.96 7.89
N GLY A 84 -5.26 -19.50 8.89
CA GLY A 84 -4.25 -20.56 8.71
C GLY A 84 -2.81 -20.08 8.55
N ALA A 85 -2.52 -18.79 8.71
CA ALA A 85 -1.13 -18.33 8.84
C ALA A 85 -0.44 -19.02 10.05
N PRO A 86 0.82 -19.47 9.95
CA PRO A 86 1.56 -20.01 11.09
C PRO A 86 1.63 -18.95 12.20
N GLY A 87 0.96 -19.23 13.33
CA GLY A 87 0.78 -18.26 14.42
C GLY A 87 -0.65 -17.71 14.56
N ALA A 88 -1.61 -18.13 13.73
CA ALA A 88 -3.03 -17.87 13.95
C ALA A 88 -3.46 -18.63 15.23
N PRO A 89 -3.74 -17.95 16.35
CA PRO A 89 -4.18 -18.62 17.57
C PRO A 89 -5.57 -19.21 17.29
N GLY A 90 -5.83 -20.38 17.85
CA GLY A 90 -7.17 -20.96 17.92
C GLY A 90 -8.18 -19.87 18.25
N GLN A 91 -9.10 -19.68 17.31
CA GLN A 91 -10.25 -18.79 17.44
C GLN A 91 -11.02 -19.21 18.68
N THR A 92 -11.04 -18.38 19.73
CA THR A 92 -12.12 -18.24 20.73
C THR A 92 -11.77 -17.37 21.94
N ASN A 93 -10.51 -16.92 22.13
CA ASN A 93 -10.17 -16.13 23.35
C ASN A 93 -9.31 -14.86 23.12
N THR A 94 -8.82 -14.63 21.90
CA THR A 94 -7.97 -13.47 21.56
C THR A 94 -8.75 -12.25 21.06
N GLN A 95 -9.91 -12.46 20.45
CA GLN A 95 -10.71 -11.37 19.87
C GLN A 95 -11.45 -10.55 20.93
N ASP A 96 -12.04 -11.23 21.92
CA ASP A 96 -12.66 -10.57 23.08
C ASP A 96 -11.60 -9.86 23.95
N SER A 97 -10.38 -10.41 24.04
CA SER A 97 -9.30 -9.80 24.81
C SER A 97 -8.64 -8.62 24.10
N TRP A 98 -8.53 -8.61 22.77
CA TRP A 98 -8.02 -7.45 22.02
C TRP A 98 -8.97 -6.25 22.05
N ALA A 99 -10.26 -6.48 21.80
CA ALA A 99 -11.26 -5.42 21.87
C ALA A 99 -11.31 -4.80 23.29
N ALA A 100 -11.25 -5.63 24.33
CA ALA A 100 -11.17 -5.16 25.72
C ALA A 100 -9.89 -4.35 26.00
N GLN A 101 -8.74 -4.75 25.45
CA GLN A 101 -7.48 -4.00 25.61
C GLN A 101 -7.53 -2.63 24.94
N VAL A 102 -8.05 -2.53 23.71
CA VAL A 102 -8.21 -1.24 23.02
C VAL A 102 -9.20 -0.34 23.78
N HIS A 103 -10.33 -0.89 24.24
CA HIS A 103 -11.30 -0.13 25.04
C HIS A 103 -10.74 0.35 26.39
N ALA A 104 -9.84 -0.40 27.00
CA ALA A 104 -9.20 0.01 28.25
C ALA A 104 -8.14 1.10 28.03
N HIS A 105 -7.47 1.11 26.86
CA HIS A 105 -6.26 1.92 26.66
C HIS A 105 -6.36 3.01 25.58
N TRP A 106 -7.50 3.17 24.89
CA TRP A 106 -7.63 4.19 23.81
C TRP A 106 -7.43 5.64 24.27
N ARG A 107 -7.55 5.92 25.58
CA ARG A 107 -7.29 7.24 26.16
C ARG A 107 -5.81 7.49 26.47
N HIS A 108 -4.96 6.47 26.34
CA HIS A 108 -3.52 6.57 26.55
C HIS A 108 -2.85 6.96 25.24
N THR A 109 -2.23 8.14 25.21
CA THR A 109 -1.59 8.70 24.00
C THR A 109 -0.41 7.86 23.49
N ASP A 110 0.13 6.99 24.34
CA ASP A 110 1.24 6.07 24.10
C ASP A 110 0.78 4.64 23.76
N PHE A 111 -0.52 4.37 23.74
CA PHE A 111 -1.03 3.04 23.39
C PHE A 111 -0.86 2.75 21.89
N ASN A 112 -0.09 1.72 21.58
CA ASN A 112 0.16 1.28 20.21
C ASN A 112 -0.97 0.37 19.70
N LEU A 113 -1.90 0.95 18.94
CA LEU A 113 -3.02 0.24 18.29
C LEU A 113 -2.59 -0.89 17.36
N MET A 114 -1.34 -0.92 16.89
CA MET A 114 -0.86 -1.95 15.96
C MET A 114 -0.33 -3.20 16.67
N GLY A 115 -0.28 -3.23 18.00
CA GLY A 115 0.19 -4.39 18.77
C GLY A 115 1.67 -4.77 18.52
N LEU A 116 2.42 -3.92 17.82
CA LEU A 116 3.81 -4.15 17.48
C LEU A 116 4.71 -3.81 18.67
N ALA A 117 4.70 -4.67 19.68
CA ALA A 117 5.69 -4.63 20.77
C ALA A 117 7.15 -4.70 20.24
N HIS A 118 7.35 -5.19 19.01
CA HIS A 118 8.67 -5.36 18.41
C HIS A 118 9.25 -4.12 17.70
N LEU A 119 8.49 -3.02 17.56
CA LEU A 119 9.04 -1.73 17.08
C LEU A 119 9.34 -0.75 18.22
N ALA A 120 9.14 -1.17 19.47
CA ALA A 120 9.45 -0.39 20.68
C ALA A 120 10.97 -0.14 20.88
N GLY A 121 11.81 -0.52 19.92
CA GLY A 121 13.25 -0.22 19.90
C GLY A 121 13.62 1.09 19.22
N GLN A 122 12.73 1.75 18.46
CA GLN A 122 13.07 3.02 17.80
C GLN A 122 11.90 3.99 17.81
N ARG A 123 11.79 4.71 18.94
CA ARG A 123 11.44 6.15 19.08
C ARG A 123 10.82 6.37 20.46
N GLN A 124 11.67 6.68 21.44
CA GLN A 124 11.23 7.35 22.66
C GLN A 124 11.15 8.86 22.37
N GLY A 125 9.94 9.41 22.36
CA GLY A 125 9.68 10.85 22.23
C GLY A 125 8.21 11.12 21.89
N PRO A 126 7.62 12.23 22.36
CA PRO A 126 6.25 12.56 21.99
C PRO A 126 6.18 12.76 20.48
N VAL A 127 5.36 11.95 19.80
CA VAL A 127 5.01 12.15 18.39
C VAL A 127 4.20 13.44 18.32
N GLN A 128 4.89 14.57 18.17
CA GLN A 128 4.22 15.86 18.30
C GLN A 128 3.28 16.15 17.12
N ARG A 129 3.51 15.57 15.93
CA ARG A 129 2.70 15.78 14.72
C ARG A 129 2.88 14.64 13.71
N TRP A 130 1.79 14.24 13.04
CA TRP A 130 1.85 13.50 11.78
C TRP A 130 1.70 14.50 10.64
N GLU A 131 2.70 15.34 10.39
CA GLU A 131 2.65 16.27 9.26
C GLU A 131 2.72 15.45 7.95
N ASP A 132 1.55 15.35 7.31
CA ASP A 132 1.32 14.95 5.91
C ASP A 132 1.57 13.50 5.46
N ASN A 133 1.41 12.46 6.30
CA ASN A 133 1.58 11.05 5.87
C ASN A 133 2.82 10.83 4.97
N ARG A 134 3.90 11.59 5.24
CA ARG A 134 5.12 11.60 4.45
C ARG A 134 6.20 10.86 5.23
N ILE A 135 6.83 9.91 4.55
CA ILE A 135 7.93 9.14 5.14
C ILE A 135 9.20 9.97 4.98
N GLY A 136 9.69 10.57 6.06
CA GLY A 136 10.96 11.32 6.05
C GLY A 136 12.19 10.41 6.00
N PHE A 137 12.10 9.19 6.51
CA PHE A 137 13.21 8.23 6.56
C PHE A 137 12.76 6.77 6.77
N SER A 138 13.59 5.83 6.35
CA SER A 138 13.58 4.40 6.65
C SER A 138 14.96 3.99 7.20
N GLU A 139 15.17 2.70 7.47
CA GLU A 139 16.47 2.18 7.90
C GLU A 139 17.58 2.45 6.87
N ASP A 140 17.24 2.44 5.58
CA ASP A 140 18.18 2.51 4.47
C ASP A 140 18.12 3.84 3.69
N ARG A 141 17.13 4.70 3.94
CA ARG A 141 16.86 5.89 3.10
C ARG A 141 16.37 7.10 3.88
N VAL A 142 16.64 8.27 3.31
CA VAL A 142 16.11 9.56 3.76
C VAL A 142 15.47 10.26 2.56
N TRP A 143 14.32 10.90 2.78
CA TRP A 143 13.58 11.64 1.75
C TRP A 143 13.38 13.10 2.14
N ARG A 144 13.38 13.99 1.13
CA ARG A 144 13.07 15.41 1.31
C ARG A 144 11.97 15.83 0.35
N TYR A 145 11.18 16.81 0.76
CA TYR A 145 10.00 17.28 0.05
C TYR A 145 10.02 18.80 -0.12
N ASP A 146 9.37 19.31 -1.17
CA ASP A 146 9.08 20.72 -1.34
C ASP A 146 7.89 21.17 -0.44
N PRO A 147 7.57 22.47 -0.35
CA PRO A 147 6.45 22.96 0.46
C PRO A 147 5.07 22.41 0.04
N CYS A 148 4.92 22.03 -1.24
CA CYS A 148 3.69 21.45 -1.78
C CYS A 148 3.57 19.94 -1.51
N GLY A 149 4.67 19.31 -1.08
CA GLY A 149 4.75 17.89 -0.75
C GLY A 149 5.30 16.96 -1.81
N ASN A 150 5.85 17.49 -2.89
CA ASN A 150 6.51 16.65 -3.87
C ASN A 150 7.91 16.28 -3.39
N ARG A 151 8.33 15.03 -3.62
CA ARG A 151 9.64 14.53 -3.17
C ARG A 151 10.76 15.11 -4.02
N ILE A 152 11.61 15.96 -3.46
CA ILE A 152 12.73 16.60 -4.17
C ILE A 152 14.07 15.88 -4.00
N ALA A 153 14.20 14.99 -3.01
CA ALA A 153 15.42 14.21 -2.84
C ALA A 153 15.18 12.84 -2.20
N GLN A 154 16.06 11.91 -2.53
CA GLN A 154 16.22 10.62 -1.88
C GLN A 154 17.71 10.38 -1.64
N MET A 155 18.08 9.99 -0.43
CA MET A 155 19.45 9.63 -0.04
C MET A 155 19.43 8.20 0.50
N HIS A 156 20.41 7.39 0.12
CA HIS A 156 20.58 6.03 0.60
C HIS A 156 21.68 5.96 1.67
N ALA A 157 21.68 4.88 2.45
CA ALA A 157 22.72 4.58 3.43
C ALA A 157 24.13 4.45 2.81
N ASP A 158 24.23 4.15 1.52
CA ASP A 158 25.49 4.11 0.76
C ASP A 158 25.96 5.50 0.28
N HIS A 159 25.32 6.57 0.77
CA HIS A 159 25.50 7.97 0.36
C HIS A 159 25.12 8.30 -1.09
N SER A 160 24.55 7.36 -1.85
CA SER A 160 23.98 7.68 -3.15
C SER A 160 22.76 8.60 -2.98
N GLN A 161 22.65 9.60 -3.85
CA GLN A 161 21.58 10.59 -3.81
C GLN A 161 20.93 10.76 -5.17
N GLN A 162 19.60 10.83 -5.15
CA GLN A 162 18.77 11.24 -6.28
C GLN A 162 18.12 12.58 -5.97
N GLN A 163 18.17 13.52 -6.92
CA GLN A 163 17.42 14.78 -6.87
C GLN A 163 16.32 14.77 -7.93
N LEU A 164 15.17 15.36 -7.58
CA LEU A 164 13.98 15.41 -8.39
C LEU A 164 13.54 16.88 -8.52
N HIS A 165 13.22 17.30 -9.74
CA HIS A 165 12.72 18.62 -10.05
C HIS A 165 11.36 18.49 -10.72
N TYR A 166 10.40 19.30 -10.29
CA TYR A 166 9.04 19.33 -10.82
C TYR A 166 8.80 20.68 -11.50
N ASP A 167 8.56 20.64 -12.80
CA ASP A 167 8.07 21.74 -13.61
C ASP A 167 6.54 21.73 -13.56
N GLY A 168 5.98 22.15 -12.43
CA GLY A 168 4.52 22.20 -12.26
C GLY A 168 3.82 22.87 -13.46
N ALA A 169 2.69 22.29 -13.88
CA ALA A 169 1.78 22.85 -14.88
C ALA A 169 0.85 23.91 -14.28
#